data_AF-A0A9X6JTP9-F1
#
_entry.id   AF-A0A9X6JTP9-F1
#
_cell.length_a   1.000
_cell.length_b   1.000
_cell.length_c   1.000
_cell.angle_alpha   90.00
_cell.angle_beta   90.00
_cell.angle_gamma   90.00
#
_symmetry.space_group_name_H-M   'P 1'
#
loop_
_entity.id
_entity.type
_entity.pdbx_description
1 polymer ?
#
loop_
_entity_poly.entity_id
_entity_poly.type
_entity_poly.pdbx_seq_one_letter_code
_entity_poly.pdbx_strand_id
1 'polypeptide(L)' 'MEVNINEVIERLYEPAKEFVIENQIARVSSLQRKFRIGYMTAAKIMDRLEENGIVGPYAGSQPRKVLVQK' A
#
# COMPACT_ATOMS: atom_id res chain seq x y z
N MET A 1 8.21 6.07 -23.17
CA MET A 1 6.88 5.51 -22.88
C MET A 1 6.50 6.00 -21.50
N GLU A 2 5.55 6.93 -21.39
CA GLU A 2 5.05 7.35 -20.08
C GLU A 2 4.35 6.15 -19.44
N VAL A 3 4.85 5.72 -18.29
CA VAL A 3 4.22 4.65 -17.52
C VAL A 3 2.98 5.25 -16.86
N ASN A 4 1.81 4.72 -17.19
CA ASN A 4 0.57 5.14 -16.57
C ASN A 4 0.55 4.69 -15.10
N ILE A 5 0.51 5.67 -14.18
CA ILE A 5 0.52 5.41 -12.74
C ILE A 5 -0.64 4.52 -12.27
N ASN A 6 -1.81 4.64 -12.91
CA ASN A 6 -2.99 3.85 -12.54
C ASN A 6 -2.80 2.37 -12.90
N GLU A 7 -2.22 2.08 -14.07
CA GLU A 7 -1.90 0.70 -14.47
C GLU A 7 -0.91 0.04 -13.51
N VAL A 8 0.10 0.80 -13.05
CA VAL A 8 1.05 0.33 -12.04
C VAL A 8 0.35 0.01 -10.72
N ILE A 9 -0.60 0.87 -10.30
CA ILE A 9 -1.37 0.66 -9.06
C ILE A 9 -2.21 -0.62 -9.16
N GLU A 10 -2.96 -0.81 -10.26
CA GLU A 10 -3.77 -2.03 -10.46
C GLU A 10 -2.90 -3.29 -10.39
N ARG A 11 -1.76 -3.28 -11.08
CA ARG A 11 -0.85 -4.42 -11.12
C ARG A 11 -0.24 -4.75 -9.77
N LEU A 12 -0.01 -3.74 -8.91
CA LEU A 12 0.68 -3.91 -7.63
C LEU A 12 -0.26 -4.01 -6.43
N TYR A 13 -1.56 -3.74 -6.59
CA TYR A 13 -2.49 -3.71 -5.48
C TYR A 13 -2.58 -5.05 -4.74
N GLU A 14 -2.82 -6.15 -5.46
CA GLU A 14 -2.92 -7.48 -4.87
C GLU A 14 -1.61 -7.92 -4.17
N PRO A 15 -0.42 -7.83 -4.81
CA PRO A 15 0.84 -8.09 -4.14
C PRO A 15 1.10 -7.21 -2.90
N ALA A 16 0.70 -5.93 -2.95
CA ALA A 16 0.85 -5.02 -1.82
C ALA A 16 -0.08 -5.38 -0.66
N LYS A 17 -1.32 -5.77 -0.95
CA LYS A 17 -2.30 -6.26 0.03
C LYS A 17 -1.74 -7.47 0.78
N GLU A 18 -1.30 -8.48 0.05
CA GLU A 18 -0.70 -9.68 0.63
C GLU A 18 0.51 -9.33 1.51
N PHE A 19 1.44 -8.52 0.98
CA PHE A 19 2.61 -8.07 1.73
C PHE A 19 2.23 -7.38 3.05
N VAL A 20 1.24 -6.48 3.03
CA VAL A 20 0.78 -5.75 4.22
C VAL A 20 0.16 -6.68 5.25
N ILE A 21 -0.67 -7.64 4.83
CA ILE A 21 -1.31 -8.62 5.72
C ILE A 21 -0.25 -9.56 6.31
N GLU A 22 0.66 -10.10 5.50
CA GLU A 22 1.66 -11.07 5.97
C GLU A 22 2.67 -10.46 6.93
N ASN A 23 3.11 -9.23 6.65
CA ASN A 23 4.15 -8.58 7.46
C ASN A 23 3.56 -7.72 8.57
N GLN A 24 2.24 -7.50 8.59
CA GLN A 24 1.54 -6.59 9.51
C GLN A 24 2.16 -5.18 9.53
N ILE A 25 2.65 -4.71 8.38
CA ILE A 25 3.29 -3.39 8.21
C ILE A 25 2.56 -2.59 7.14
N ALA A 26 1.90 -1.51 7.54
CA ALA A 26 1.25 -0.56 6.63
C ALA A 26 1.92 0.82 6.69
N ARG A 27 3.13 0.93 6.14
CA ARG A 27 3.84 2.20 5.90
C ARG A 27 4.06 2.41 4.40
N VAL A 28 3.86 3.64 3.92
CA VAL A 28 4.11 4.01 2.50
C VAL A 28 5.56 3.69 2.10
N SER A 29 6.54 4.02 2.93
CA SER A 29 7.96 3.74 2.64
C SER A 29 8.30 2.25 2.55
N SER A 30 7.53 1.38 3.22
CA SER A 30 7.69 -0.07 3.09
C SER A 30 7.27 -0.54 1.70
N LEU A 31 6.16 -0.03 1.17
CA LEU A 31 5.72 -0.32 -0.21
C LEU A 31 6.71 0.22 -1.24
N GLN A 32 7.24 1.43 -1.03
CA GLN A 32 8.26 2.02 -1.91
C GLN A 32 9.48 1.09 -2.05
N ARG A 33 10.02 0.60 -0.92
CA ARG A 33 11.20 -0.28 -0.93
C ARG A 33 10.88 -1.67 -1.50
N LYS A 34 9.74 -2.25 -1.13
CA LYS A 34 9.34 -3.60 -1.57
C LYS A 34 9.08 -3.68 -3.08
N PHE A 35 8.37 -2.70 -3.63
CA PHE A 35 7.90 -2.71 -5.02
C PHE A 35 8.69 -1.77 -5.94
N ARG A 36 9.69 -1.05 -5.41
CA ARG A 36 10.53 -0.09 -6.15
C ARG A 36 9.70 0.98 -6.86
N ILE A 37 8.73 1.53 -6.15
CA ILE A 37 7.80 2.55 -6.65
C ILE A 37 8.00 3.90 -5.95
N GLY A 38 7.58 4.97 -6.63
CA GLY A 38 7.59 6.32 -6.08
C GLY A 38 6.57 6.52 -4.96
N TYR A 39 6.73 7.63 -4.23
CA TYR A 39 5.85 7.98 -3.09
C TYR A 39 4.37 8.05 -3.50
N MET A 40 4.04 8.76 -4.59
CA MET A 40 2.65 8.92 -5.05
C MET A 40 1.96 7.58 -5.33
N THR A 41 2.65 6.65 -5.99
CA THR A 41 2.13 5.31 -6.28
C THR A 41 1.91 4.52 -4.99
N ALA A 42 2.88 4.54 -4.08
CA ALA A 42 2.78 3.84 -2.80
C ALA A 42 1.67 4.42 -1.89
N ALA A 43 1.50 5.74 -1.90
CA ALA A 43 0.45 6.43 -1.17
C ALA A 43 -0.94 6.03 -1.69
N LYS A 44 -1.15 6.07 -3.02
CA LYS A 44 -2.41 5.64 -3.64
C LYS A 44 -2.75 4.17 -3.38
N ILE A 45 -1.75 3.29 -3.38
CA ILE A 45 -1.96 1.88 -2.99
C ILE A 45 -2.40 1.81 -1.52
N MET A 46 -1.77 2.57 -0.62
CA MET A 46 -2.15 2.60 0.80
C MET A 46 -3.58 3.13 1.00
N ASP A 47 -3.97 4.16 0.26
CA ASP A 47 -5.33 4.71 0.31
C ASP A 47 -6.36 3.69 -0.18
N ARG A 48 -6.07 2.95 -1.25
CA ARG A 48 -6.92 1.82 -1.67
C ARG A 48 -7.01 0.70 -0.63
N LEU A 49 -5.91 0.41 0.07
CA LEU A 49 -5.94 -0.59 1.16
C LEU A 49 -6.83 -0.12 2.32
N GLU A 50 -6.88 1.19 2.58
CA GLU A 50 -7.79 1.77 3.57
C GLU A 50 -9.25 1.71 3.10
N GLU A 51 -9.52 2.12 1.86
CA GLU A 51 -10.86 2.07 1.25
C GLU A 51 -11.46 0.65 1.26
N ASN A 52 -10.61 -0.37 1.07
CA ASN A 52 -11.01 -1.77 1.09
C ASN A 52 -10.97 -2.42 2.49
N GLY A 53 -10.74 -1.64 3.56
CA GLY A 53 -10.76 -2.13 4.93
C GLY A 53 -9.61 -3.05 5.32
N ILE A 54 -8.50 -3.04 4.56
CA ILE A 54 -7.30 -3.82 4.86
C ILE A 54 -6.45 -3.13 5.93
N VAL A 55 -6.38 -1.80 5.87
CA VAL A 55 -5.68 -0.97 6.85
C VAL A 55 -6.61 0.09 7.42
N GLY A 56 -6.34 0.53 8.63
CA GLY A 56 -7.04 1.61 9.30
C GLY A 56 -6.66 2.99 8.75
N PRO A 57 -7.28 4.06 9.28
CA PRO A 57 -7.11 5.40 8.77
C PRO A 57 -5.68 5.91 8.88
N TYR A 58 -5.36 6.94 8.10
CA TYR A 58 -4.10 7.65 8.18
C TYR A 58 -3.76 8.08 9.63
N ALA A 59 -2.60 7.64 10.10
CA ALA A 59 -2.12 7.85 11.47
C ALA A 59 -0.92 8.83 11.54
N GLY A 60 -0.84 9.78 10.61
CA GLY A 60 0.27 10.74 10.59
C GLY A 60 1.60 10.08 10.19
N SER A 61 2.60 10.16 11.09
CA SER A 61 3.92 9.55 10.92
C SER A 61 3.97 8.07 11.32
N GLN A 62 2.93 7.56 11.99
CA GLN A 62 2.87 6.18 12.44
C GLN A 62 2.36 5.26 11.32
N PRO A 63 2.68 3.94 11.39
CA PRO A 63 2.03 2.94 10.53
C PRO A 63 0.52 3.00 10.67
N ARG A 64 -0.18 2.78 9.56
CA ARG A 64 -1.61 2.45 9.64
C ARG A 64 -1.75 1.10 10.34
N LYS A 65 -2.82 0.91 11.10
CA LYS A 65 -3.13 -0.39 11.72
C LYS A 65 -3.56 -1.36 10.63
N VAL A 66 -3.01 -2.56 10.58
CA VAL A 66 -3.54 -3.61 9.70
C VAL A 66 -4.78 -4.21 10.37
N LEU A 67 -5.90 -4.23 9.64
CA LEU A 67 -7.21 -4.65 10.17
C LEU A 67 -7.51 -6.13 9.90
N VAL A 68 -6.81 -6.72 8.94
CA VAL A 68 -6.99 -8.11 8.51
C VAL A 68 -5.83 -8.96 9.01
N GLN A 69 -6.14 -10.16 9.49
CA GLN A 69 -5.17 -11.20 9.84
C GLN A 69 -5.25 -12.33 8.82
N LYS A 70 -4.16 -13.09 8.67
CA LYS A 70 -4.09 -14.24 7.77
C LYS A 70 -4.97 -15.38 8.27
#